data_AF-A0AAE8MCM4-F1
#
_entry.id   AF-A0AAE8MCM4-F1
#
_cell.length_a   1.000
_cell.length_b   1.000
_cell.length_c   1.000
_cell.angle_alpha   90.00
_cell.angle_beta   90.00
_cell.angle_gamma   90.00
#
_symmetry.space_group_name_H-M   'P 1'
#
loop_
_entity.id
_entity.type
_entity.pdbx_description
1 polymer ?
#
loop_
_entity_poly.entity_id
_entity_poly.type
_entity_poly.pdbx_seq_one_letter_code
_entity_poly.pdbx_strand_id
1 'polypeptide(L)'
;MENLQSQGGQATAQMQQMTLPEPGDKEGLHDYVKERIAAIHRDPELPLSPDARLAGPAIIYENLADFLVQRLQTVVQRLQSVDHSLLLEAYLAEWDRYAAAANRLNRLLDLINRHYVLRNIDEGNDGIYKIRTLHFVQWRAHVWQKVSDSVIDAALRTIERGDEKAASFNDTLQRFALLRVDDSPTESDPRGSVRNKLEAAFVPEIEAHDRKIQQLNAERINFPVGETYVEE
;
A
#
# COMPACT_ATOMS: atom_id res chain seq x y z
N MET A 1 23.98 -7.38 -15.16
CA MET A 1 23.61 -6.88 -13.83
C MET A 1 24.01 -5.42 -13.59
N GLU A 2 24.63 -4.72 -14.55
CA GLU A 2 25.12 -3.33 -14.36
C GLU A 2 24.07 -2.21 -14.54
N ASN A 3 22.84 -2.51 -14.99
CA ASN A 3 21.89 -1.45 -15.37
C ASN A 3 21.03 -0.92 -14.20
N LEU A 4 20.89 -1.67 -13.10
CA LEU A 4 20.09 -1.26 -11.94
C LEU A 4 20.86 -0.35 -10.97
N GLN A 5 22.17 -0.55 -10.81
CA GLN A 5 23.03 0.33 -9.99
C GLN A 5 23.25 1.70 -10.63
N SER A 6 23.28 1.77 -11.97
CA SER A 6 23.40 3.04 -12.71
C SER A 6 22.15 3.92 -12.57
N GLN A 7 20.96 3.34 -12.65
CA GLN A 7 19.70 4.08 -12.47
C GLN A 7 19.49 4.54 -11.02
N GLY A 8 19.88 3.73 -10.04
CA GLY A 8 19.88 4.13 -8.63
C GLY A 8 20.80 5.33 -8.36
N GLY A 9 22.03 5.30 -8.88
CA GLY A 9 22.98 6.41 -8.74
C GLY A 9 22.53 7.73 -9.40
N GLN A 10 21.91 7.65 -10.57
CA GLN A 10 21.38 8.83 -11.28
C GLN A 10 20.16 9.44 -10.59
N ALA A 11 19.24 8.60 -10.07
CA ALA A 11 18.10 9.09 -9.30
C ALA A 11 18.56 9.79 -8.01
N THR A 12 19.55 9.23 -7.31
CA THR A 12 20.11 9.83 -6.08
C THR A 12 20.82 11.16 -6.37
N ALA A 13 21.52 11.27 -7.51
CA ALA A 13 22.17 12.51 -7.93
C ALA A 13 21.16 13.60 -8.36
N GLN A 14 20.05 13.23 -9.03
CA GLN A 14 18.95 14.15 -9.31
C GLN A 14 18.22 14.60 -8.03
N MET A 15 18.04 13.70 -7.06
CA MET A 15 17.44 14.04 -5.75
C MET A 15 18.27 15.04 -4.94
N GLN A 16 19.60 15.06 -5.10
CA GLN A 16 20.48 16.04 -4.47
C GLN A 16 20.40 17.43 -5.13
N GLN A 17 19.87 17.54 -6.36
CA GLN A 17 19.74 18.80 -7.10
C GLN A 17 18.34 19.43 -6.98
N MET A 18 17.36 18.73 -6.41
CA MET A 18 16.00 19.24 -6.23
C MET A 18 15.96 20.15 -5.02
N THR A 19 15.92 21.46 -5.25
CA THR A 19 15.84 22.50 -4.22
C THR A 19 14.45 22.54 -3.59
N LEU A 20 14.40 22.80 -2.27
CA LEU A 20 13.14 23.06 -1.58
C LEU A 20 12.48 24.32 -2.20
N PRO A 21 11.18 24.27 -2.53
CA PRO A 21 10.46 25.42 -3.08
C PRO A 21 10.36 26.58 -2.09
N GLU A 22 10.20 27.80 -2.61
CA GLU A 22 10.10 29.02 -1.81
C GLU A 22 8.89 29.00 -0.86
N PRO A 23 9.00 29.61 0.34
CA PRO A 23 7.87 29.70 1.28
C PRO A 23 6.64 30.34 0.64
N GLY A 24 5.53 29.59 0.54
CA GLY A 24 4.28 30.04 -0.06
C GLY A 24 3.97 29.43 -1.44
N ASP A 25 4.94 28.78 -2.08
CA ASP A 25 4.72 27.98 -3.28
C ASP A 25 4.15 26.60 -2.91
N LYS A 26 2.82 26.54 -2.83
CA LYS A 26 2.12 25.29 -2.52
C LYS A 26 2.32 24.25 -3.61
N GLU A 27 2.21 24.63 -4.87
CA GLU A 27 2.28 23.69 -6.00
C GLU A 27 3.67 23.04 -6.10
N GLY A 28 4.74 23.84 -6.03
CA GLY A 28 6.10 23.32 -6.00
C GLY A 28 6.37 22.40 -4.80
N LEU A 29 5.74 22.66 -3.64
CA LEU A 29 5.85 21.80 -2.46
C LEU A 29 5.15 20.45 -2.67
N HIS A 30 4.00 20.44 -3.35
CA HIS A 30 3.32 19.20 -3.72
C HIS A 30 4.17 18.37 -4.70
N ASP A 31 4.74 18.99 -5.73
CA ASP A 31 5.59 18.33 -6.71
C ASP A 31 6.87 17.78 -6.09
N TYR A 32 7.51 18.56 -5.21
CA TYR A 32 8.69 18.14 -4.46
C TYR A 32 8.40 16.88 -3.64
N VAL A 33 7.31 16.88 -2.86
CA VAL A 33 6.93 15.73 -2.03
C VAL A 33 6.59 14.50 -2.88
N LYS A 34 5.83 14.67 -3.98
CA LYS A 34 5.50 13.57 -4.91
C LYS A 34 6.73 12.91 -5.49
N GLU A 35 7.71 13.69 -5.95
CA GLU A 35 8.95 13.14 -6.51
C GLU A 35 9.79 12.40 -5.44
N ARG A 36 9.81 12.89 -4.20
CA ARG A 36 10.49 12.20 -3.09
C ARG A 36 9.81 10.88 -2.72
N ILE A 37 8.49 10.81 -2.77
CA ILE A 37 7.75 9.56 -2.56
C ILE A 37 8.01 8.60 -3.74
N ALA A 38 8.01 9.12 -4.97
CA ALA A 38 8.27 8.35 -6.19
C ALA A 38 9.67 7.73 -6.19
N ALA A 39 10.67 8.46 -5.71
CA ALA A 39 12.01 7.97 -5.47
C ALA A 39 12.04 6.75 -4.53
N ILE A 40 11.40 6.82 -3.37
CA ILE A 40 11.38 5.71 -2.39
C ILE A 40 10.65 4.48 -2.94
N HIS A 41 9.65 4.67 -3.80
CA HIS A 41 9.01 3.56 -4.52
C HIS A 41 9.89 2.92 -5.59
N ARG A 42 10.85 3.65 -6.17
CA ARG A 42 11.85 3.09 -7.08
C ARG A 42 12.97 2.38 -6.33
N ASP A 43 13.39 2.94 -5.19
CA ASP A 43 14.42 2.38 -4.32
C ASP A 43 14.05 2.57 -2.83
N PRO A 44 13.55 1.51 -2.17
CA PRO A 44 13.17 1.57 -0.76
C PRO A 44 14.32 1.90 0.21
N GLU A 45 15.59 1.76 -0.18
CA GLU A 45 16.71 2.06 0.72
C GLU A 45 16.96 3.57 0.88
N LEU A 46 16.38 4.40 0.01
CA LEU A 46 16.57 5.84 0.04
C LEU A 46 16.02 6.50 1.32
N PRO A 47 16.70 7.54 1.84
CA PRO A 47 16.20 8.33 2.95
C PRO A 47 15.15 9.35 2.48
N LEU A 48 14.13 9.58 3.32
CA LEU A 48 13.25 10.74 3.16
C LEU A 48 14.02 12.01 3.53
N SER A 49 13.99 13.05 2.68
CA SER A 49 14.68 14.32 2.98
C SER A 49 14.15 14.90 4.29
N PRO A 50 15.00 15.56 5.09
CA PRO A 50 14.55 16.43 6.16
C PRO A 50 13.52 17.46 5.67
N ASP A 51 13.73 18.01 4.47
CA ASP A 51 12.92 19.11 3.93
C ASP A 51 11.51 18.69 3.51
N ALA A 52 11.34 17.43 3.08
CA ALA A 52 10.02 16.87 2.77
C ALA A 52 9.12 16.81 4.03
N ARG A 53 9.71 16.76 5.23
CA ARG A 53 8.96 16.77 6.50
C ARG A 53 8.38 18.15 6.83
N LEU A 54 8.88 19.22 6.22
CA LEU A 54 8.41 20.59 6.44
C LEU A 54 7.08 20.89 5.73
N ALA A 55 6.67 20.06 4.77
CA ALA A 55 5.45 20.27 4.00
C ALA A 55 4.16 20.14 4.84
N GLY A 56 4.25 19.60 6.06
CA GLY A 56 3.10 19.34 6.93
C GLY A 56 2.43 17.99 6.61
N PRO A 57 1.82 17.35 7.62
CA PRO A 57 1.41 15.95 7.52
C PRO A 57 0.23 15.70 6.57
N ALA A 58 -0.72 16.65 6.45
CA ALA A 58 -1.85 16.55 5.52
C ALA A 58 -1.38 16.51 4.06
N ILE A 59 -0.53 17.48 3.66
CA ILE A 59 0.04 17.57 2.32
C ILE A 59 0.81 16.30 1.97
N ILE A 60 1.61 15.76 2.90
CA ILE A 60 2.36 14.53 2.67
C ILE A 60 1.42 13.34 2.49
N TYR A 61 0.37 13.23 3.32
CA TYR A 61 -0.59 12.13 3.26
C TYR A 61 -1.40 12.16 1.95
N GLU A 62 -1.92 13.33 1.56
CA GLU A 62 -2.69 13.53 0.33
C GLU A 62 -1.82 13.26 -0.91
N ASN A 63 -0.60 13.81 -0.94
CA ASN A 63 0.33 13.57 -2.04
C ASN A 63 0.73 12.10 -2.16
N LEU A 64 0.88 11.41 -1.04
CA LEU A 64 1.10 9.97 -1.07
C LEU A 64 -0.10 9.27 -1.68
N ALA A 65 -1.32 9.54 -1.22
CA ALA A 65 -2.53 8.92 -1.75
C ALA A 65 -2.66 9.13 -3.27
N ASP A 66 -2.50 10.36 -3.75
CA ASP A 66 -2.55 10.72 -5.17
C ASP A 66 -1.48 9.99 -5.98
N PHE A 67 -0.24 10.01 -5.48
CA PHE A 67 0.88 9.35 -6.13
C PHE A 67 0.65 7.84 -6.24
N LEU A 68 0.11 7.20 -5.19
CA LEU A 68 -0.21 5.77 -5.20
C LEU A 68 -1.21 5.45 -6.31
N VAL A 69 -2.30 6.22 -6.44
CA VAL A 69 -3.29 6.00 -7.50
C VAL A 69 -2.65 6.03 -8.88
N GLN A 70 -1.85 7.07 -9.18
CA GLN A 70 -1.18 7.22 -10.47
C GLN A 70 -0.19 6.08 -10.74
N ARG A 71 0.62 5.73 -9.73
CA ARG A 71 1.59 4.63 -9.84
C ARG A 71 0.91 3.29 -10.11
N LEU A 72 -0.19 3.01 -9.41
CA LEU A 72 -0.90 1.74 -9.54
C LEU A 72 -1.61 1.62 -10.90
N GLN A 73 -1.99 2.73 -11.54
CA GLN A 73 -2.46 2.69 -12.94
C GLN A 73 -1.38 2.17 -13.89
N THR A 74 -0.12 2.62 -13.75
CA THR A 74 1.00 2.11 -14.54
C THR A 74 1.28 0.63 -14.25
N VAL A 75 1.14 0.19 -13.00
CA VAL A 75 1.29 -1.23 -12.62
C VAL A 75 0.23 -2.08 -13.33
N VAL A 76 -1.03 -1.64 -13.34
CA VAL A 76 -2.12 -2.37 -14.04
C VAL A 76 -1.85 -2.45 -15.54
N GLN A 77 -1.47 -1.35 -16.18
CA GLN A 77 -1.16 -1.35 -17.61
C GLN A 77 -0.05 -2.34 -17.95
N ARG A 78 1.00 -2.38 -17.12
CA ARG A 78 2.10 -3.35 -17.27
C ARG A 78 1.59 -4.78 -17.11
N LEU A 79 0.87 -5.08 -16.05
CA LEU A 79 0.35 -6.43 -15.80
C LEU A 79 -0.59 -6.90 -16.93
N GLN A 80 -1.44 -6.02 -17.45
CA GLN A 80 -2.33 -6.34 -18.57
C GLN A 80 -1.59 -6.54 -19.90
N SER A 81 -0.38 -6.00 -20.04
CA SER A 81 0.47 -6.19 -21.23
C SER A 81 1.35 -7.43 -21.18
N VAL A 82 1.50 -8.06 -20.00
CA VAL A 82 2.32 -9.26 -19.81
C VAL A 82 1.58 -10.49 -20.35
N ASP A 83 2.32 -11.37 -21.02
CA ASP A 83 1.79 -12.65 -21.47
C ASP A 83 1.18 -13.44 -20.31
N HIS A 84 0.03 -14.07 -20.55
CA HIS A 84 -0.73 -14.77 -19.50
C HIS A 84 0.10 -15.84 -18.76
N SER A 85 1.07 -16.48 -19.44
CA SER A 85 1.98 -17.48 -18.84
C SER A 85 2.97 -16.90 -17.82
N LEU A 86 3.25 -15.60 -17.86
CA LEU A 86 4.16 -14.88 -16.96
C LEU A 86 3.41 -13.95 -16.00
N LEU A 87 2.10 -13.80 -16.18
CA LEU A 87 1.28 -12.84 -15.42
C LEU A 87 1.37 -13.03 -13.91
N LEU A 88 1.32 -14.29 -13.43
CA LEU A 88 1.40 -14.57 -12.00
C LEU A 88 2.75 -14.13 -11.41
N GLU A 89 3.84 -14.48 -12.08
CA GLU A 89 5.20 -14.12 -11.68
C GLU A 89 5.38 -12.60 -11.66
N ALA A 90 4.91 -11.91 -12.69
CA ALA A 90 4.93 -10.45 -12.77
C ALA A 90 4.09 -9.81 -11.66
N TYR A 91 2.90 -10.35 -11.36
CA TYR A 91 2.03 -9.86 -10.29
C TYR A 91 2.71 -9.95 -8.92
N LEU A 92 3.28 -11.11 -8.58
CA LEU A 92 3.96 -11.33 -7.31
C LEU A 92 5.19 -10.41 -7.16
N ALA A 93 5.96 -10.23 -8.22
CA ALA A 93 7.11 -9.33 -8.21
C ALA A 93 6.74 -7.85 -8.07
N GLU A 94 5.60 -7.41 -8.62
CA GLU A 94 5.08 -6.05 -8.37
C GLU A 94 4.55 -5.92 -6.94
N TRP A 95 3.83 -6.93 -6.43
CA TRP A 95 3.35 -6.95 -5.05
C TRP A 95 4.48 -6.87 -4.04
N ASP A 96 5.53 -7.70 -4.15
CA ASP A 96 6.64 -7.72 -3.20
C ASP A 96 7.36 -6.37 -3.13
N ARG A 97 7.61 -5.76 -4.30
CA ARG A 97 8.20 -4.41 -4.36
C ARG A 97 7.29 -3.37 -3.72
N TYR A 98 5.99 -3.45 -4.00
CA TYR A 98 5.01 -2.51 -3.44
C TYR A 98 4.88 -2.65 -1.92
N ALA A 99 4.79 -3.87 -1.40
CA ALA A 99 4.71 -4.16 0.02
C ALA A 99 6.00 -3.75 0.77
N ALA A 100 7.17 -3.96 0.17
CA ALA A 100 8.44 -3.49 0.71
C ALA A 100 8.46 -1.95 0.83
N ALA A 101 8.02 -1.25 -0.22
CA ALA A 101 7.94 0.21 -0.21
C ALA A 101 6.90 0.72 0.81
N ALA A 102 5.74 0.07 0.94
CA ALA A 102 4.73 0.39 1.94
C ALA A 102 5.28 0.29 3.37
N ASN A 103 5.99 -0.81 3.68
CA ASN A 103 6.63 -1.01 4.97
C ASN A 103 7.71 0.04 5.26
N ARG A 104 8.50 0.39 4.24
CA ARG A 104 9.53 1.42 4.37
C ARG A 104 8.92 2.80 4.63
N LEU A 105 7.97 3.22 3.80
CA LEU A 105 7.30 4.52 3.94
C LEU A 105 6.56 4.61 5.28
N ASN A 106 5.94 3.53 5.73
CA ASN A 106 5.31 3.49 7.05
C ASN A 106 6.29 3.78 8.19
N ARG A 107 7.54 3.26 8.11
CA ARG A 107 8.60 3.59 9.08
C ARG A 107 9.09 5.03 8.93
N LEU A 108 9.28 5.51 7.71
CA LEU A 108 9.79 6.85 7.44
C LEU A 108 8.80 7.96 7.81
N LEU A 109 7.49 7.67 7.67
CA LEU A 109 6.37 8.57 7.91
C LEU A 109 5.63 8.22 9.21
N ASP A 110 6.29 7.56 10.16
CA ASP A 110 5.67 7.15 11.43
C ASP A 110 5.15 8.35 12.25
N LEU A 111 5.79 9.51 12.13
CA LEU A 111 5.28 10.76 12.74
C LEU A 111 3.89 11.14 12.22
N ILE A 112 3.61 10.91 10.92
CA ILE A 112 2.29 11.16 10.34
C ILE A 112 1.28 10.16 10.92
N ASN A 113 1.66 8.89 11.03
CA ASN A 113 0.81 7.89 11.68
C ASN A 113 0.44 8.28 13.12
N ARG A 114 1.41 8.73 13.91
CA ARG A 114 1.22 9.05 15.33
C ARG A 114 0.42 10.32 15.57
N HIS A 115 0.61 11.37 14.77
CA HIS A 115 0.08 12.68 15.08
C HIS A 115 -1.04 13.14 14.15
N TYR A 116 -1.00 12.75 12.88
CA TYR A 116 -2.03 13.15 11.91
C TYR A 116 -3.12 12.10 11.77
N VAL A 117 -2.73 10.86 11.49
CA VAL A 117 -3.69 9.75 11.29
C VAL A 117 -4.46 9.48 12.58
N LEU A 118 -3.77 9.30 13.71
CA LEU A 118 -4.43 9.05 15.00
C LEU A 118 -5.42 10.17 15.34
N ARG A 119 -5.00 11.43 15.23
CA ARG A 119 -5.86 12.58 15.49
C ARG A 119 -7.10 12.61 14.60
N ASN A 120 -6.94 12.39 13.29
CA ASN A 120 -8.06 12.36 12.36
C ASN A 120 -9.06 11.25 12.70
N ILE A 121 -8.56 10.08 13.09
CA ILE A 121 -9.40 8.96 13.54
C ILE A 121 -10.15 9.33 14.82
N ASP A 122 -9.48 9.96 15.80
CA ASP A 122 -10.10 10.40 17.06
C ASP A 122 -11.19 11.47 16.82
N GLU A 123 -10.98 12.34 15.82
CA GLU A 123 -11.96 13.34 15.36
C GLU A 123 -13.12 12.70 14.56
N GLY A 124 -13.00 11.43 14.16
CA GLY A 124 -14.03 10.67 13.47
C GLY A 124 -13.96 10.64 11.96
N ASN A 125 -12.79 10.89 11.40
CA ASN A 125 -12.57 10.78 9.97
C ASN A 125 -12.25 9.33 9.59
N ASP A 126 -13.28 8.60 9.17
CA ASP A 126 -13.20 7.20 8.79
C ASP A 126 -12.44 6.95 7.47
N GLY A 127 -12.12 8.00 6.72
CA GLY A 127 -11.40 7.91 5.44
C GLY A 127 -9.87 7.91 5.54
N ILE A 128 -9.33 7.91 6.76
CA ILE A 128 -7.88 8.04 7.01
C ILE A 128 -7.30 6.73 7.52
N TYR A 129 -6.25 6.27 6.84
CA TYR A 129 -5.58 5.01 7.12
C TYR A 129 -4.16 5.29 7.60
N LYS A 130 -3.58 4.37 8.38
CA LYS A 130 -2.12 4.39 8.57
C LYS A 130 -1.43 4.19 7.22
N ILE A 131 -0.22 4.72 7.06
CA ILE A 131 0.50 4.73 5.79
C ILE A 131 0.57 3.33 5.15
N ARG A 132 0.93 2.28 5.91
CA ARG A 132 0.96 0.91 5.39
C ARG A 132 -0.42 0.44 4.93
N THR A 133 -1.44 0.62 5.76
CA THR A 133 -2.83 0.22 5.45
C THR A 133 -3.38 1.00 4.25
N LEU A 134 -3.05 2.28 4.10
CA LEU A 134 -3.38 3.08 2.92
C LEU A 134 -2.87 2.41 1.64
N HIS A 135 -1.62 1.94 1.62
CA HIS A 135 -1.08 1.24 0.46
C HIS A 135 -1.92 -0.01 0.13
N PHE A 136 -2.31 -0.78 1.14
CA PHE A 136 -3.07 -2.01 0.95
C PHE A 136 -4.50 -1.75 0.45
N VAL A 137 -5.17 -0.72 0.97
CA VAL A 137 -6.46 -0.25 0.46
C VAL A 137 -6.34 0.15 -1.01
N GLN A 138 -5.30 0.92 -1.35
CA GLN A 138 -5.05 1.39 -2.72
C GLN A 138 -4.72 0.22 -3.66
N TRP A 139 -3.93 -0.76 -3.24
CA TRP A 139 -3.66 -1.97 -4.02
C TRP A 139 -4.93 -2.76 -4.31
N ARG A 140 -5.76 -3.00 -3.29
CA ARG A 140 -7.04 -3.70 -3.42
C ARG A 140 -7.94 -2.99 -4.42
N ALA A 141 -8.10 -1.68 -4.28
CA ALA A 141 -9.02 -0.89 -5.11
C ALA A 141 -8.52 -0.71 -6.56
N HIS A 142 -7.22 -0.46 -6.77
CA HIS A 142 -6.73 -0.03 -8.08
C HIS A 142 -6.04 -1.13 -8.89
N VAL A 143 -5.45 -2.13 -8.24
CA VAL A 143 -4.78 -3.25 -8.92
C VAL A 143 -5.65 -4.49 -8.86
N TRP A 144 -5.91 -5.01 -7.66
CA TRP A 144 -6.53 -6.31 -7.47
C TRP A 144 -7.91 -6.41 -8.14
N GLN A 145 -8.77 -5.42 -7.96
CA GLN A 145 -10.09 -5.39 -8.62
C GLN A 145 -10.02 -5.49 -10.15
N LYS A 146 -8.93 -5.05 -10.78
CA LYS A 146 -8.79 -5.02 -12.25
C LYS A 146 -8.11 -6.25 -12.83
N VAL A 147 -7.25 -6.93 -12.06
CA VAL A 147 -6.41 -8.03 -12.58
C VAL A 147 -6.64 -9.37 -11.88
N SER A 148 -7.39 -9.40 -10.77
CA SER A 148 -7.52 -10.61 -9.95
C SER A 148 -7.97 -11.83 -10.75
N ASP A 149 -8.96 -11.68 -11.62
CA ASP A 149 -9.47 -12.82 -12.40
C ASP A 149 -8.41 -13.45 -13.31
N SER A 150 -7.65 -12.62 -14.03
CA SER A 150 -6.57 -13.10 -14.91
C SER A 150 -5.39 -13.66 -14.12
N VAL A 151 -5.07 -13.07 -12.97
CA VAL A 151 -4.00 -13.57 -12.08
C VAL A 151 -4.38 -14.92 -11.47
N ILE A 152 -5.63 -15.09 -11.04
CA ILE A 152 -6.13 -16.35 -10.51
C ILE A 152 -6.16 -17.42 -11.61
N ASP A 153 -6.58 -17.08 -12.82
CA ASP A 153 -6.52 -18.00 -13.97
C ASP A 153 -5.08 -18.45 -14.26
N ALA A 154 -4.13 -17.51 -14.27
CA ALA A 154 -2.72 -17.83 -14.48
C ALA A 154 -2.19 -18.75 -13.36
N ALA A 155 -2.55 -18.47 -12.11
CA ALA A 155 -2.18 -19.29 -10.95
C ALA A 155 -2.71 -20.72 -11.03
N LEU A 156 -3.99 -20.91 -11.38
CA LEU A 156 -4.58 -22.24 -11.53
C LEU A 156 -3.87 -23.04 -12.63
N ARG A 157 -3.59 -22.41 -13.78
CA ARG A 157 -2.84 -23.06 -14.86
C ARG A 157 -1.41 -23.44 -14.44
N THR A 158 -0.75 -22.62 -13.63
CA THR A 158 0.58 -22.93 -13.10
C THR A 158 0.51 -24.15 -12.17
N ILE A 159 -0.50 -24.22 -11.30
CA ILE A 159 -0.71 -25.37 -10.40
C ILE A 159 -0.99 -26.66 -11.20
N GLU A 160 -1.88 -26.59 -12.20
CA GLU A 160 -2.26 -27.74 -13.03
C GLU A 160 -1.08 -28.34 -13.81
N ARG A 161 -0.12 -27.51 -14.25
CA ARG A 161 1.06 -27.98 -14.99
C ARG A 161 2.08 -28.71 -14.13
N GLY A 162 2.09 -28.48 -12.81
CA GLY A 162 3.01 -29.15 -11.89
C GLY A 162 4.49 -28.79 -12.07
N ASP A 163 4.79 -27.67 -12.73
CA ASP A 163 6.17 -27.21 -12.97
C ASP A 163 6.85 -26.75 -11.67
N GLU A 164 8.19 -26.60 -11.65
CA GLU A 164 8.94 -26.02 -10.52
C GLU A 164 8.38 -24.65 -10.07
N LYS A 165 7.82 -23.88 -11.02
CA LYS A 165 7.13 -22.61 -10.75
C LYS A 165 5.91 -22.78 -9.82
N ALA A 166 5.22 -23.91 -9.89
CA ALA A 166 4.10 -24.22 -9.00
C ALA A 166 4.57 -24.43 -7.56
N ALA A 167 5.75 -25.02 -7.34
CA ALA A 167 6.31 -25.19 -6.01
C ALA A 167 6.72 -23.85 -5.38
N SER A 168 7.41 -23.00 -6.13
CA SER A 168 7.76 -21.63 -5.67
C SER A 168 6.52 -20.76 -5.44
N PHE A 169 5.53 -20.88 -6.31
CA PHE A 169 4.25 -20.21 -6.14
C PHE A 169 3.51 -20.71 -4.88
N ASN A 170 3.47 -22.01 -4.65
CA ASN A 170 2.85 -22.59 -3.46
C ASN A 170 3.56 -22.16 -2.18
N ASP A 171 4.89 -22.04 -2.15
CA ASP A 171 5.63 -21.46 -1.01
C ASP A 171 5.20 -20.00 -0.77
N THR A 172 5.08 -19.21 -1.84
CA THR A 172 4.61 -17.80 -1.75
C THR A 172 3.18 -17.72 -1.23
N LEU A 173 2.28 -18.56 -1.76
CA LEU A 173 0.91 -18.65 -1.27
C LEU A 173 0.82 -19.17 0.16
N GLN A 174 1.68 -20.10 0.57
CA GLN A 174 1.74 -20.57 1.97
C GLN A 174 2.17 -19.44 2.89
N ARG A 175 3.16 -18.61 2.51
CA ARG A 175 3.53 -17.41 3.28
C ARG A 175 2.36 -16.45 3.45
N PHE A 176 1.56 -16.25 2.41
CA PHE A 176 0.36 -15.41 2.52
C PHE A 176 -0.75 -16.09 3.33
N ALA A 177 -0.96 -17.39 3.15
CA ALA A 177 -1.95 -18.17 3.88
C ALA A 177 -1.66 -18.20 5.40
N LEU A 178 -0.39 -18.27 5.80
CA LEU A 178 0.03 -18.18 7.21
C LEU A 178 -0.36 -16.84 7.87
N LEU A 179 -0.71 -15.80 7.11
CA LEU A 179 -1.25 -14.55 7.65
C LEU A 179 -2.74 -14.64 8.01
N ARG A 180 -3.47 -15.65 7.50
CA ARG A 180 -4.83 -15.97 7.93
C ARG A 180 -4.78 -17.03 9.03
N VAL A 181 -5.25 -16.66 10.22
CA VAL A 181 -5.32 -17.54 11.40
C VAL A 181 -6.38 -18.64 11.23
N ASP A 182 -7.40 -18.44 10.38
CA ASP A 182 -8.47 -19.40 10.14
C ASP A 182 -8.53 -19.81 8.65
N ASP A 183 -7.94 -20.97 8.32
CA ASP A 183 -8.12 -21.63 7.03
C ASP A 183 -8.84 -22.97 7.28
N SER A 184 -10.18 -22.96 7.21
CA SER A 184 -10.92 -24.20 6.97
C SER A 184 -10.97 -24.41 5.46
N PRO A 185 -10.31 -25.45 4.93
CA PRO A 185 -10.28 -25.66 3.49
C PRO A 185 -11.66 -26.16 3.05
N THR A 186 -12.48 -25.30 2.46
CA THR A 186 -13.52 -25.78 1.54
C THR A 186 -12.83 -26.07 0.21
N GLU A 187 -12.22 -27.27 0.11
CA GLU A 187 -11.52 -27.80 -1.08
C GLU A 187 -12.39 -27.80 -2.36
N SER A 188 -13.71 -27.56 -2.24
CA SER A 188 -14.62 -27.59 -3.38
C SER A 188 -14.49 -26.41 -4.36
N ASP A 189 -13.79 -25.32 -4.00
CA ASP A 189 -13.57 -24.17 -4.87
C ASP A 189 -12.07 -23.79 -4.98
N PRO A 190 -11.35 -24.34 -5.98
CA PRO A 190 -9.94 -24.02 -6.22
C PRO A 190 -9.70 -22.53 -6.50
N ARG A 191 -10.64 -21.87 -7.21
CA ARG A 191 -10.52 -20.46 -7.58
C ARG A 191 -10.64 -19.58 -6.34
N GLY A 192 -11.65 -19.85 -5.51
CA GLY A 192 -11.85 -19.20 -4.23
C GLY A 192 -10.67 -19.39 -3.28
N SER A 193 -10.08 -20.60 -3.23
CA SER A 193 -8.89 -20.85 -2.40
C SER A 193 -7.70 -20.01 -2.85
N VAL A 194 -7.38 -19.96 -4.16
CA VAL A 194 -6.28 -19.13 -4.68
C VAL A 194 -6.55 -17.65 -4.43
N ARG A 195 -7.78 -17.17 -4.67
CA ARG A 195 -8.20 -15.80 -4.37
C ARG A 195 -7.93 -15.45 -2.90
N ASN A 196 -8.43 -16.27 -1.98
CA ASN A 196 -8.29 -16.03 -0.54
C ASN A 196 -6.82 -16.02 -0.10
N LYS A 197 -5.98 -16.89 -0.65
CA LYS A 197 -4.55 -16.93 -0.34
C LYS A 197 -3.82 -15.68 -0.84
N LEU A 198 -4.15 -15.18 -2.04
CA LEU A 198 -3.56 -13.94 -2.56
C LEU A 198 -4.07 -12.71 -1.79
N GLU A 199 -5.35 -12.68 -1.44
CA GLU A 199 -5.97 -11.61 -0.65
C GLU A 199 -5.43 -11.55 0.80
N ALA A 200 -4.99 -12.68 1.35
CA ALA A 200 -4.41 -12.75 2.70
C ALA A 200 -3.18 -11.85 2.89
N ALA A 201 -2.53 -11.43 1.80
CA ALA A 201 -1.40 -10.51 1.84
C ALA A 201 -1.78 -9.06 2.26
N PHE A 202 -3.05 -8.65 2.08
CA PHE A 202 -3.49 -7.28 2.36
C PHE A 202 -4.85 -7.17 3.07
N VAL A 203 -5.80 -8.07 2.83
CA VAL A 203 -7.17 -7.98 3.37
C VAL A 203 -7.20 -8.00 4.91
N PRO A 204 -6.47 -8.89 5.62
CA PRO A 204 -6.57 -8.95 7.08
C PRO A 204 -6.24 -7.63 7.78
N GLU A 205 -5.26 -6.88 7.26
CA GLU A 205 -4.87 -5.59 7.83
C GLU A 205 -5.91 -4.50 7.54
N ILE A 206 -6.48 -4.48 6.33
CA ILE A 206 -7.56 -3.54 5.97
C ILE A 206 -8.76 -3.78 6.90
N GLU A 207 -9.20 -5.03 7.04
CA GLU A 207 -10.36 -5.34 7.88
C GLU A 207 -10.09 -5.08 9.37
N ALA A 208 -8.86 -5.31 9.84
CA ALA A 208 -8.49 -4.99 11.22
C ALA A 208 -8.58 -3.48 11.49
N HIS A 209 -8.20 -2.65 10.53
CA HIS A 209 -8.40 -1.21 10.59
C HIS A 209 -9.89 -0.86 10.62
N ASP A 210 -10.67 -1.37 9.67
CA ASP A 210 -12.11 -1.07 9.56
C ASP A 210 -12.87 -1.48 10.84
N ARG A 211 -12.57 -2.66 11.40
CA ARG A 211 -13.12 -3.10 12.69
C ARG A 211 -12.75 -2.15 13.83
N LYS A 212 -11.52 -1.62 13.85
CA LYS A 212 -11.08 -0.67 14.87
C LYS A 212 -11.83 0.65 14.76
N ILE A 213 -12.02 1.17 13.55
CA ILE A 213 -12.81 2.39 13.30
C ILE A 213 -14.26 2.20 13.74
N GLN A 214 -14.89 1.08 13.37
CA GLN A 214 -16.25 0.74 13.80
C GLN A 214 -16.39 0.70 15.33
N GLN A 215 -15.42 0.10 16.02
CA GLN A 215 -15.40 0.06 17.48
C GLN A 215 -15.31 1.49 18.08
N LEU A 216 -14.39 2.32 17.59
CA LEU A 216 -14.22 3.70 18.06
C LEU A 216 -15.49 4.54 17.83
N ASN A 217 -16.13 4.37 16.67
CA ASN A 217 -17.37 5.06 16.37
C ASN A 217 -18.54 4.61 17.26
N ALA A 218 -18.62 3.32 17.59
CA ALA A 218 -19.61 2.82 18.56
C ALA A 218 -19.37 3.37 19.97
N GLU A 219 -18.11 3.48 20.41
CA GLU A 219 -17.73 4.07 21.70
C GLU A 219 -18.12 5.56 21.78
N ARG A 220 -17.93 6.32 20.70
CA ARG A 220 -18.32 7.75 20.61
C ARG A 220 -19.82 7.97 20.70
N ILE A 221 -20.64 7.07 20.13
CA ILE A 221 -22.10 7.17 20.19
C ILE A 221 -22.61 6.90 21.63
N ASN A 222 -21.95 6.03 22.38
CA ASN A 222 -22.35 5.66 23.74
C ASN A 222 -21.90 6.64 24.83
N PHE A 223 -21.02 7.60 24.52
CA PHE A 223 -20.63 8.70 25.40
C PHE A 223 -21.03 10.04 24.78
N PRO A 224 -22.28 10.51 24.97
CA PRO A 224 -22.64 11.86 24.57
C PRO A 224 -21.75 12.84 25.33
N VAL A 225 -21.07 13.72 24.59
CA VAL A 225 -20.36 14.87 25.15
C VAL A 225 -21.32 15.60 26.08
N GLY A 226 -20.92 15.72 27.35
CA GLY A 226 -21.78 16.03 28.47
C GLY A 226 -22.67 17.26 28.27
N GLU A 227 -23.83 17.15 28.92
CA GLU A 227 -24.65 18.25 29.41
C GLU A 227 -23.79 19.49 29.66
N THR A 228 -24.12 20.56 28.97
CA THR A 228 -23.72 21.91 29.32
C THR A 228 -24.03 22.11 30.81
N TYR A 229 -23.00 22.17 31.64
CA TYR A 229 -23.11 22.71 32.98
C TYR A 229 -23.62 24.15 32.83
N VAL A 230 -24.90 24.34 33.15
CA VAL A 230 -25.48 25.66 33.37
C VAL A 230 -24.98 26.06 34.76
N GLU A 231 -24.01 26.96 34.82
CA GLU A 231 -23.68 27.64 36.07
C GLU A 231 -24.87 28.53 36.47
N GLU A 232 -25.51 28.21 37.60
CA GLU A 232 -26.43 29.10 38.32
C GLU A 232 -25.66 30.17 39.11
#